data_AF-A0A7Z0J8I0-F1
#
_entry.id   AF-A0A7Z0J8I0-F1
#
_cell.length_a   1.000
_cell.length_b   1.000
_cell.length_c   1.000
_cell.angle_alpha   90.00
_cell.angle_beta   90.00
_cell.angle_gamma   90.00
#
_symmetry.space_group_name_H-M   'P 1'
#
loop_
_entity.id
_entity.type
_entity.pdbx_description
1 polymer ?
#
loop_
_entity_poly.entity_id
_entity_poly.type
_entity_poly.pdbx_seq_one_letter_code
_entity_poly.pdbx_strand_id
1 'polypeptide(L)'
;MAGVPDMDENVLNSYIHTAFETSKSDPAVVEAFADWSACMAERGFDHPTPAEAENDPRWADREGDPSAAEIEVATADTACKDAASVVEAWRDAKAAAQDGLIEEHTADFAHFARVKEERTERARAVIERSVP
;
A
#
# COMPACT_ATOMS: atom_id res chain seq x y z
N MET A 1 21.92 -1.11 18.02
CA MET A 1 22.60 -0.11 17.16
C MET A 1 23.07 1.04 18.04
N ALA A 2 24.35 1.12 18.39
CA ALA A 2 24.82 2.13 19.34
C ALA A 2 24.61 3.56 18.81
N GLY A 3 23.83 4.37 19.55
CA GLY A 3 23.62 5.80 19.27
C GLY A 3 22.49 6.17 18.30
N VAL A 4 21.70 5.20 17.82
CA VAL A 4 20.41 5.50 17.14
C VAL A 4 19.32 5.51 18.21
N PRO A 5 18.47 6.54 18.31
CA PRO A 5 17.34 6.52 19.23
C PRO A 5 16.46 5.30 18.94
N ASP A 6 16.00 4.62 19.99
CA ASP A 6 15.04 3.54 19.83
C ASP A 6 13.71 4.09 19.31
N MET A 7 13.02 3.31 18.48
CA MET A 7 11.73 3.66 17.89
C MET A 7 10.82 2.46 18.03
N ASP A 8 9.63 2.66 18.58
CA ASP A 8 8.61 1.61 18.56
C ASP A 8 8.03 1.49 17.15
N GLU A 9 8.54 0.53 16.39
CA GLU A 9 8.07 0.24 15.02
C GLU A 9 6.60 -0.20 15.01
N ASN A 10 6.05 -0.68 16.13
CA ASN A 10 4.63 -1.01 16.20
C ASN A 10 3.75 0.23 16.17
N VAL A 11 4.20 1.34 16.77
CA VAL A 11 3.47 2.62 16.73
C VAL A 11 3.46 3.18 15.30
N LEU A 12 4.60 3.16 14.61
CA LEU A 12 4.62 3.58 13.20
C LEU A 12 3.72 2.68 12.33
N ASN A 13 3.79 1.36 12.53
CA ASN A 13 2.97 0.41 11.78
C ASN A 13 1.47 0.56 12.08
N SER A 14 1.09 0.94 13.30
CA SER A 14 -0.31 1.20 13.62
C SER A 14 -0.84 2.42 12.86
N TYR A 15 -0.06 3.50 12.72
CA TYR A 15 -0.44 4.65 11.89
C TYR A 15 -0.54 4.28 10.40
N ILE A 16 0.38 3.47 9.88
CA ILE A 16 0.32 2.98 8.50
C ILE A 16 -0.97 2.19 8.26
N HIS A 17 -1.32 1.29 9.18
CA HIS A 17 -2.55 0.50 9.11
C HIS A 17 -3.79 1.40 9.20
N THR A 18 -3.83 2.35 10.12
CA THR A 18 -4.94 3.31 10.25
C THR A 18 -5.14 4.12 8.97
N ALA A 19 -4.07 4.67 8.38
CA ALA A 19 -4.17 5.40 7.12
C ALA A 19 -4.71 4.52 5.97
N PHE A 20 -4.27 3.27 5.92
CA PHE A 20 -4.75 2.29 4.93
C PHE A 20 -6.26 2.01 5.12
N GLU A 21 -6.71 1.69 6.32
CA GLU A 21 -8.13 1.42 6.58
C GLU A 21 -9.03 2.65 6.37
N THR A 22 -8.57 3.84 6.77
CA THR A 22 -9.29 5.09 6.51
C THR A 22 -9.44 5.33 5.00
N SER A 23 -8.36 5.16 4.23
CA SER A 23 -8.37 5.42 2.78
C SER A 23 -9.34 4.52 2.00
N LYS A 24 -9.61 3.29 2.48
CA LYS A 24 -10.59 2.38 1.85
C LYS A 24 -12.02 2.90 1.91
N SER A 25 -12.31 3.78 2.85
CA SER A 25 -13.65 4.37 3.05
C SER A 25 -13.78 5.74 2.39
N ASP A 26 -12.73 6.24 1.74
CA ASP A 26 -12.80 7.50 1.00
C ASP A 26 -13.80 7.39 -0.16
N PRO A 27 -14.72 8.35 -0.34
CA PRO A 27 -15.74 8.28 -1.39
C PRO A 27 -15.18 8.08 -2.80
N ALA A 28 -14.03 8.67 -3.13
CA ALA A 28 -13.41 8.52 -4.45
C ALA A 28 -12.86 7.10 -4.65
N VAL A 29 -12.37 6.45 -3.59
CA VAL A 29 -11.92 5.05 -3.63
C VAL A 29 -13.10 4.11 -3.78
N VAL A 30 -14.19 4.35 -3.07
CA VAL A 30 -15.43 3.56 -3.18
C VAL A 30 -16.02 3.65 -4.59
N GLU A 31 -16.04 4.85 -5.18
CA GLU A 31 -16.49 5.07 -6.56
C GLU A 31 -15.59 4.33 -7.56
N ALA A 32 -14.26 4.50 -7.47
CA ALA A 32 -13.32 3.83 -8.34
C ALA A 32 -13.40 2.29 -8.23
N PHE A 33 -13.69 1.74 -7.05
CA PHE A 33 -13.90 0.30 -6.86
C PHE A 33 -15.19 -0.18 -7.52
N ALA A 34 -16.27 0.61 -7.47
CA ALA A 34 -17.51 0.28 -8.15
C ALA A 34 -17.33 0.24 -9.67
N ASP A 35 -16.63 1.23 -10.24
CA ASP A 35 -16.32 1.29 -11.67
C ASP A 35 -15.39 0.15 -12.10
N TRP A 36 -14.39 -0.17 -11.27
CA TRP A 36 -13.51 -1.32 -11.47
C TRP A 36 -14.31 -2.63 -11.48
N SER A 37 -15.25 -2.81 -10.54
CA SER A 37 -16.06 -4.02 -10.44
C SER A 37 -16.97 -4.18 -11.65
N ALA A 38 -17.57 -3.09 -12.13
CA ALA A 38 -18.34 -3.09 -13.39
C ALA A 38 -17.46 -3.49 -14.59
N CYS A 39 -16.24 -2.95 -14.69
CA CYS A 39 -15.27 -3.28 -15.73
C CYS A 39 -14.86 -4.77 -15.70
N MET A 40 -14.69 -5.35 -14.51
CA MET A 40 -14.39 -6.77 -14.33
C MET A 40 -15.58 -7.64 -14.75
N ALA A 41 -16.81 -7.24 -14.40
CA ALA A 41 -18.04 -7.95 -14.77
C ALA A 41 -18.23 -7.99 -16.29
N GLU A 42 -17.93 -6.90 -17.01
CA GLU A 42 -17.93 -6.88 -18.48
C GLU A 42 -16.93 -7.86 -19.11
N ARG A 43 -15.87 -8.22 -18.37
CA ARG A 43 -14.84 -9.20 -18.76
C ARG A 43 -15.16 -10.61 -18.27
N GLY A 44 -16.31 -10.81 -17.61
CA GLY A 44 -16.75 -12.11 -17.12
C GLY A 44 -16.22 -12.49 -15.74
N PHE A 45 -15.66 -11.54 -14.99
CA PHE A 45 -15.17 -11.75 -13.63
C PHE A 45 -16.06 -11.04 -12.61
N ASP A 46 -16.54 -11.78 -11.62
CA ASP A 46 -17.40 -11.25 -10.56
C ASP A 46 -16.58 -11.07 -9.28
N HIS A 47 -16.06 -9.86 -9.09
CA HIS A 47 -15.32 -9.46 -7.90
C HIS A 47 -15.84 -8.11 -7.40
N PRO A 48 -16.32 -8.02 -6.15
CA PRO A 48 -16.80 -6.77 -5.57
C PRO A 48 -15.72 -5.73 -5.36
N THR A 49 -14.50 -6.15 -4.99
CA THR A 49 -13.37 -5.26 -4.73
C THR A 49 -12.05 -5.81 -5.27
N PRO A 50 -11.06 -4.95 -5.59
CA PRO A 50 -9.73 -5.40 -6.00
C PRO A 50 -9.08 -6.36 -5.00
N ALA A 51 -9.29 -6.14 -3.70
CA ALA A 51 -8.76 -7.01 -2.66
C ALA A 51 -9.39 -8.41 -2.69
N GLU A 52 -10.67 -8.53 -3.04
CA GLU A 52 -11.32 -9.84 -3.17
C GLU A 52 -10.84 -10.62 -4.39
N ALA A 53 -10.49 -9.94 -5.50
CA ALA A 53 -9.85 -10.60 -6.63
C ALA A 53 -8.45 -11.14 -6.28
N GLU A 54 -7.66 -10.36 -5.55
CA GLU A 54 -6.33 -10.78 -5.06
C GLU A 54 -6.42 -11.95 -4.07
N ASN A 55 -7.41 -11.94 -3.18
CA ASN A 55 -7.60 -12.95 -2.13
C ASN A 55 -8.51 -14.12 -2.55
N ASP A 56 -8.77 -14.30 -3.84
CA ASP A 56 -9.60 -15.40 -4.31
C ASP A 56 -8.97 -16.75 -3.95
N PRO A 57 -9.70 -17.65 -3.25
CA PRO A 57 -9.19 -18.96 -2.86
C PRO A 57 -8.70 -19.84 -4.00
N ARG A 58 -9.13 -19.58 -5.25
CA ARG A 58 -8.65 -20.28 -6.45
C ARG A 58 -7.14 -20.13 -6.66
N TRP A 59 -6.53 -19.04 -6.17
CA TRP A 59 -5.09 -18.76 -6.24
C TRP A 59 -4.38 -18.96 -4.89
N ALA A 60 -5.01 -19.66 -3.93
CA ALA A 60 -4.45 -19.84 -2.59
C ALA A 60 -3.19 -20.72 -2.57
N ASP A 61 -3.07 -21.63 -3.55
CA ASP A 61 -1.84 -22.40 -3.77
C ASP A 61 -0.83 -21.53 -4.52
N ARG A 62 0.24 -21.15 -3.81
CA ARG A 62 1.30 -20.28 -4.33
C ARG A 62 2.55 -21.07 -4.71
N GLU A 63 2.47 -22.40 -4.78
CA GLU A 63 3.57 -23.24 -5.22
C GLU A 63 3.59 -23.34 -6.75
N GLY A 64 4.72 -22.93 -7.36
CA GLY A 64 4.92 -23.04 -8.81
C GLY A 64 4.52 -21.78 -9.59
N ASP A 65 4.28 -21.96 -10.90
CA ASP A 65 3.90 -20.87 -11.80
C ASP A 65 2.39 -20.58 -11.70
N PRO A 66 1.96 -19.30 -11.84
CA PRO A 66 0.55 -18.93 -11.78
C PRO A 66 -0.25 -19.63 -12.89
N SER A 67 -1.49 -19.97 -12.57
CA SER A 67 -2.37 -20.63 -13.53
C SER A 67 -2.77 -19.69 -14.68
N ALA A 68 -3.17 -20.24 -15.83
CA ALA A 68 -3.66 -19.41 -16.93
C ALA A 68 -4.86 -18.53 -16.54
N ALA A 69 -5.75 -19.04 -15.68
CA ALA A 69 -6.91 -18.29 -15.20
C ALA A 69 -6.50 -17.17 -14.22
N GLU A 70 -5.48 -17.40 -13.39
CA GLU A 70 -4.93 -16.38 -12.50
C GLU A 70 -4.31 -15.22 -13.30
N ILE A 71 -3.54 -15.56 -14.35
CA ILE A 71 -2.95 -14.59 -15.26
C ILE A 71 -4.05 -13.78 -15.97
N GLU A 72 -5.12 -14.43 -16.41
CA GLU A 72 -6.25 -13.77 -17.08
C GLU A 72 -6.94 -12.76 -16.15
N VAL A 73 -7.22 -13.17 -14.90
CA VAL A 73 -7.83 -12.29 -13.89
C VAL A 73 -6.90 -11.13 -13.52
N ALA A 74 -5.61 -11.39 -13.30
CA ALA A 74 -4.64 -10.33 -12.98
C ALA A 74 -4.48 -9.33 -14.14
N THR A 75 -4.53 -9.81 -15.38
CA THR A 75 -4.48 -8.94 -16.56
C THR A 75 -5.74 -8.08 -16.67
N ALA A 76 -6.92 -8.64 -16.43
CA ALA A 76 -8.17 -7.90 -16.39
C ALA A 76 -8.20 -6.88 -15.24
N ASP A 77 -7.74 -7.27 -14.05
CA ASP A 77 -7.66 -6.44 -12.85
C ASP A 77 -6.82 -5.18 -13.10
N THR A 78 -5.61 -5.33 -13.63
CA THR A 78 -4.73 -4.20 -13.90
C THR A 78 -5.29 -3.25 -14.96
N ALA A 79 -5.89 -3.79 -16.04
CA ALA A 79 -6.55 -2.99 -17.06
C ALA A 79 -7.78 -2.24 -16.52
N CYS A 80 -8.58 -2.88 -15.66
CA CYS A 80 -9.74 -2.26 -15.03
C CYS A 80 -9.34 -1.22 -13.98
N LYS A 81 -8.24 -1.43 -13.25
CA LYS A 81 -7.70 -0.45 -12.30
C LYS A 81 -7.27 0.83 -12.99
N ASP A 82 -6.68 0.71 -14.17
CA ASP A 82 -6.31 1.85 -15.02
C ASP A 82 -7.56 2.58 -15.52
N ALA A 83 -8.51 1.86 -16.11
CA ALA A 83 -9.76 2.43 -16.64
C ALA A 83 -10.60 3.16 -15.57
N ALA A 84 -10.64 2.63 -14.35
CA ALA A 84 -11.37 3.21 -13.22
C ALA A 84 -10.52 4.13 -12.32
N SER A 85 -9.27 4.43 -12.70
CA SER A 85 -8.35 5.30 -11.94
C SER A 85 -8.16 4.90 -10.47
N VAL A 86 -8.24 3.60 -10.16
CA VAL A 86 -8.19 3.07 -8.79
C VAL A 86 -6.90 3.47 -8.07
N VAL A 87 -5.76 3.38 -8.77
CA VAL A 87 -4.45 3.67 -8.18
C VAL A 87 -4.32 5.14 -7.79
N GLU A 88 -4.80 6.05 -8.65
CA GLU A 88 -4.74 7.49 -8.38
C GLU A 88 -5.63 7.87 -7.22
N ALA A 89 -6.91 7.49 -7.26
CA ALA A 89 -7.88 7.78 -6.20
C ALA A 89 -7.41 7.26 -4.84
N TRP A 90 -6.92 6.02 -4.79
CA TRP A 90 -6.50 5.42 -3.53
C TRP A 90 -5.18 5.99 -3.01
N ARG A 91 -4.25 6.35 -3.90
CA ARG A 91 -3.01 7.04 -3.52
C ARG A 91 -3.33 8.38 -2.88
N ASP A 92 -4.22 9.17 -3.47
CA ASP A 92 -4.57 10.49 -2.97
C ASP A 92 -5.32 10.41 -1.63
N ALA A 93 -6.30 9.50 -1.51
CA ALA A 93 -7.01 9.25 -0.27
C ALA A 93 -6.07 8.80 0.87
N LYS A 94 -5.13 7.90 0.57
CA LYS A 94 -4.15 7.44 1.55
C LYS A 94 -3.17 8.54 1.95
N ALA A 95 -2.72 9.37 1.01
CA ALA A 95 -1.85 10.51 1.30
C ALA A 95 -2.57 11.49 2.25
N ALA A 96 -3.82 11.84 1.97
CA ALA A 96 -4.62 12.70 2.84
C ALA A 96 -4.79 12.11 4.26
N ALA A 97 -5.03 10.81 4.38
CA ALA A 97 -5.12 10.14 5.68
C ALA A 97 -3.76 10.11 6.43
N GLN A 98 -2.66 9.92 5.71
CA GLN A 98 -1.31 9.97 6.28
C GLN A 98 -0.96 11.37 6.76
N ASP A 99 -1.26 12.40 5.99
CA ASP A 99 -1.01 13.79 6.35
C ASP A 99 -1.80 14.16 7.62
N GLY A 100 -3.07 13.74 7.72
CA GLY A 100 -3.86 13.92 8.94
C GLY A 100 -3.23 13.28 10.18
N LEU A 101 -2.71 12.06 10.07
CA LEU A 101 -2.01 11.39 11.19
C LEU A 101 -0.69 12.07 11.55
N ILE A 102 0.02 12.63 10.57
CA ILE A 102 1.25 13.41 10.82
C ILE A 102 0.92 14.69 11.61
N GLU A 103 -0.16 15.37 11.25
CA GLU A 103 -0.63 16.57 11.93
C GLU A 103 -1.15 16.27 13.35
N GLU A 104 -1.84 15.14 13.54
CA GLU A 104 -2.34 14.70 14.85
C GLU A 104 -1.21 14.24 15.78
N HIS A 105 -0.20 13.55 15.25
CA HIS A 105 0.88 12.90 16.04
C HIS A 105 2.27 13.51 15.76
N THR A 106 2.35 14.83 15.70
CA THR A 106 3.58 15.57 15.36
C THR A 106 4.82 15.17 16.17
N ALA A 107 4.67 14.88 17.47
CA ALA A 107 5.79 14.47 18.32
C ALA A 107 6.38 13.11 17.91
N ASP A 108 5.51 12.14 17.61
CA ASP A 108 5.91 10.80 17.19
C ASP A 108 6.56 10.87 15.80
N PHE A 109 5.96 11.59 14.85
CA PHE A 109 6.54 11.75 13.51
C PHE A 109 7.85 12.56 13.51
N ALA A 110 8.02 13.54 14.39
CA ALA A 110 9.31 14.22 14.58
C ALA A 110 10.37 13.27 15.13
N HIS A 111 9.99 12.36 16.03
CA HIS A 111 10.87 11.32 16.54
C HIS A 111 11.25 10.31 15.44
N PHE A 112 10.27 9.81 14.67
CA PHE A 112 10.49 8.90 13.54
C PHE A 112 11.40 9.53 12.48
N ALA A 113 11.22 10.81 12.17
CA ALA A 113 12.06 11.54 11.23
C ALA A 113 13.53 11.57 11.69
N ARG A 114 13.78 11.88 12.98
CA ARG A 114 15.13 11.86 13.57
C ARG A 114 15.76 10.48 13.51
N VAL A 115 15.00 9.42 13.83
CA VAL A 115 15.49 8.04 13.77
C VAL A 115 15.84 7.64 12.33
N LYS A 116 14.99 8.00 11.36
CA LYS A 116 15.23 7.75 9.94
C LYS A 116 16.49 8.44 9.44
N GLU A 117 16.70 9.70 9.81
CA GLU A 117 17.87 10.50 9.44
C GLU A 117 19.16 9.85 9.97
N GLU A 118 19.23 9.57 11.27
CA GLU A 118 20.35 8.89 11.92
C GLU A 118 20.67 7.52 11.29
N ARG A 119 19.65 6.70 11.02
CA ARG A 119 19.82 5.41 10.34
C ARG A 119 20.41 5.59 8.94
N THR A 120 19.93 6.58 8.19
CA THR A 120 20.34 6.84 6.79
C THR A 120 21.76 7.40 6.72
N GLU A 121 22.13 8.34 7.59
CA GLU A 121 23.49 8.89 7.65
C GLU A 121 24.52 7.81 7.98
N ARG A 122 24.21 6.93 8.93
CA ARG A 122 25.08 5.80 9.27
C ARG A 122 25.21 4.82 8.12
N ALA A 123 24.11 4.51 7.42
CA ALA A 123 24.14 3.65 6.24
C ALA A 123 25.02 4.24 5.15
N ARG A 124 24.91 5.55 4.85
CA ARG A 124 25.78 6.26 3.90
C ARG A 124 27.25 6.15 4.29
N ALA A 125 27.59 6.42 5.54
CA ALA A 125 28.96 6.32 6.03
C ALA A 125 29.54 4.89 5.93
N VAL A 126 28.71 3.85 6.05
CA VAL A 126 29.14 2.46 5.80
C VAL A 126 29.40 2.22 4.33
N ILE A 127 28.50 2.68 3.44
CA ILE A 127 28.63 2.52 1.99
C ILE A 127 29.90 3.22 1.50
N GLU A 128 30.10 4.48 1.88
CA GLU A 128 31.27 5.28 1.47
C GLU A 128 32.60 4.65 1.88
N ARG A 129 32.66 4.02 3.06
CA ARG A 129 33.85 3.28 3.49
C ARG A 129 34.02 1.91 2.82
N SER A 130 32.94 1.37 2.26
CA SER A 130 32.91 0.04 1.63
C SER A 130 33.13 0.08 0.12
N VAL A 131 33.07 1.26 -0.50
CA VAL A 131 33.41 1.47 -1.90
C VAL A 131 34.93 1.73 -2.01
N PRO A 132 35.70 0.91 -2.76
CA PRO A 132 37.14 1.10 -2.94
C PRO A 132 37.51 2.40 -3.67
#